data_AF-A0A4T2BKW2-F1
#
_entry.id   AF-A0A4T2BKW2-F1
#
_cell.length_a   1.000
_cell.length_b   1.000
_cell.length_c   1.000
_cell.angle_alpha   90.00
_cell.angle_beta   90.00
_cell.angle_gamma   90.00
#
_symmetry.space_group_name_H-M   'P 1'
#
loop_
_entity.id
_entity.type
_entity.pdbx_description
1 polymer ?
#
loop_
_entity_poly.entity_id
_entity_poly.type
_entity_poly.pdbx_seq_one_letter_code
_entity_poly.pdbx_strand_id
1 'polypeptide(L)'
;MNFRHASRSLILCSAAALVFAATLTGSSAAFATTNTYTTSATTTVGLHPFGIAVDSVERKVFVTNDGDGTVTVLNADTGAVIGSPITVGTHPERIAVDSVRHRAYVTNSSSQTVRVIDTHTDSVIGLPVDVSNGSFAGNVFGVAIDQQNGNGWVVTNNSVVIVDGQNQTVVAPVIPMSGSTNSQIAIDSGRRKAWVSNFDADTVTTLDLDSGARIGASLPTGDEPSGISLNSTTGSVVVCSFTQPILRTFDERTRTQVGSDISQMCFNVHNDVNTNDVLSNSTGGSFIDVHDGTRGTTLAQIPAGADTHDFAIDPVTDNIYVTNSSTNKVVAIHQAVSPTITTVGAAPGGTVGSGYSFAVTANGTPSIQYRVSSGTLPDGLLIDPDSGVISGKPTTVETQTFSVTASNGTAPDAVASYTIAVAAAVVTPPPTTTPPTSTTDPTNTTGGTGSGSAGSGSSGGGSGSQSHLASTGVNGENTELTASLALLVMLGGVAAVLGRQRRTARRDQRADRG
;
A
#
# COMPACT_ATOMS: atom_id res chain seq x y z
N MET A 1 -2.03 5.82 -63.73
CA MET A 1 -1.78 4.37 -63.59
C MET A 1 -1.85 4.02 -62.11
N ASN A 2 -2.55 2.93 -61.82
CA ASN A 2 -3.21 2.62 -60.55
C ASN A 2 -2.26 2.35 -59.37
N PHE A 3 -2.54 2.95 -58.21
CA PHE A 3 -2.23 2.33 -56.92
C PHE A 3 -3.47 1.57 -56.46
N ARG A 4 -3.39 0.24 -56.43
CA ARG A 4 -4.44 -0.64 -55.91
C ARG A 4 -4.32 -0.75 -54.39
N HIS A 5 -5.46 -0.56 -53.72
CA HIS A 5 -5.73 -0.97 -52.36
C HIS A 5 -5.36 -2.43 -52.10
N ALA A 6 -4.76 -2.70 -50.94
CA ALA A 6 -4.84 -3.99 -50.28
C ALA A 6 -5.53 -3.79 -48.93
N SER A 7 -6.86 -3.94 -48.95
CA SER A 7 -7.67 -4.16 -47.76
C SER A 7 -7.32 -5.52 -47.17
N ARG A 8 -7.03 -5.59 -45.87
CA ARG A 8 -7.04 -6.86 -45.13
C ARG A 8 -7.96 -6.74 -43.92
N SER A 9 -8.93 -7.64 -43.93
CA SER A 9 -10.11 -7.72 -43.08
C SER A 9 -9.77 -7.95 -41.60
N LEU A 10 -10.49 -7.23 -40.75
CA LEU A 10 -10.54 -7.41 -39.30
C LEU A 10 -11.54 -8.54 -38.99
N ILE A 11 -11.05 -9.63 -38.39
CA ILE A 11 -11.92 -10.67 -37.83
C ILE A 11 -12.36 -10.18 -36.45
N LEU A 12 -13.64 -9.83 -36.30
CA LEU A 12 -14.25 -9.63 -34.99
C LEU A 12 -14.40 -10.99 -34.29
N CYS A 13 -13.77 -11.13 -33.13
CA CYS A 13 -14.18 -12.08 -32.11
C CYS A 13 -14.60 -11.28 -30.86
N SER A 14 -15.74 -11.66 -30.30
CA SER A 14 -16.52 -10.94 -29.30
C SER A 14 -15.93 -10.97 -27.88
N ALA A 15 -16.10 -9.84 -27.18
CA ALA A 15 -16.10 -9.66 -25.71
C ALA A 15 -14.76 -9.79 -24.94
N ALA A 16 -13.98 -8.71 -24.93
CA ALA A 16 -13.31 -8.17 -23.74
C ALA A 16 -12.98 -6.69 -24.03
N ALA A 17 -13.23 -5.80 -23.08
CA ALA A 17 -13.07 -4.35 -23.23
C ALA A 17 -11.62 -3.99 -23.60
N LEU A 18 -11.43 -3.46 -24.81
CA LEU A 18 -10.15 -2.94 -25.29
C LEU A 18 -10.24 -1.41 -25.28
N VAL A 19 -9.63 -0.75 -24.29
CA VAL A 19 -9.48 0.71 -24.29
C VAL A 19 -8.17 1.05 -25.00
N PHE A 20 -8.24 1.58 -26.21
CA PHE A 20 -7.11 2.23 -26.89
C PHE A 20 -7.17 3.74 -26.62
N ALA A 21 -6.16 4.29 -25.98
CA ALA A 21 -5.85 5.72 -26.07
C ALA A 21 -4.57 5.87 -26.91
N ALA A 22 -4.71 6.34 -28.15
CA ALA A 22 -3.58 6.72 -28.99
C ALA A 22 -3.55 8.25 -29.08
N THR A 23 -2.53 8.89 -28.51
CA THR A 23 -2.22 10.29 -28.82
C THR A 23 -1.17 10.35 -29.92
N LEU A 24 -1.54 10.96 -31.05
CA LEU A 24 -0.67 11.25 -32.19
C LEU A 24 0.33 12.37 -31.81
N THR A 25 1.39 12.03 -31.09
CA THR A 25 2.73 12.65 -31.15
C THR A 25 3.60 12.05 -30.04
N GLY A 26 4.59 11.24 -30.41
CA GLY A 26 5.61 10.73 -29.48
C GLY A 26 5.30 9.35 -28.91
N SER A 27 6.26 8.45 -29.08
CA SER A 27 6.32 7.04 -28.71
C SER A 27 5.80 6.67 -27.31
N SER A 28 4.49 6.43 -27.17
CA SER A 28 3.94 5.68 -26.05
C SER A 28 3.00 4.61 -26.62
N ALA A 29 3.45 3.37 -26.67
CA ALA A 29 2.58 2.24 -26.95
C ALA A 29 1.63 2.09 -25.76
N ALA A 30 0.31 2.11 -26.01
CA ALA A 30 -0.67 1.80 -24.98
C ALA A 30 -0.50 0.33 -24.56
N PHE A 31 -0.11 0.12 -23.30
CA PHE A 31 0.05 -1.21 -22.73
C PHE A 31 -1.32 -1.85 -22.52
N ALA A 32 -1.52 -3.04 -23.06
CA ALA A 32 -2.73 -3.83 -22.91
C ALA A 32 -2.49 -4.97 -21.92
N THR A 33 -2.69 -4.70 -20.62
CA THR A 33 -2.91 -5.71 -19.58
C THR A 33 -3.89 -5.17 -18.54
N THR A 34 -4.76 -6.05 -18.05
CA THR A 34 -5.94 -5.81 -17.20
C THR A 34 -5.66 -5.46 -15.74
N ASN A 35 -4.39 -5.33 -15.34
CA ASN A 35 -4.00 -5.06 -13.97
C ASN A 35 -3.88 -3.55 -13.76
N THR A 36 -4.99 -2.91 -13.41
CA THR A 36 -4.99 -1.51 -13.03
C THR A 36 -4.36 -1.42 -11.65
N TYR A 37 -3.32 -0.61 -11.46
CA TYR A 37 -2.82 -0.27 -10.12
C TYR A 37 -3.50 1.00 -9.64
N THR A 38 -3.70 1.12 -8.32
CA THR A 38 -4.29 2.32 -7.74
C THR A 38 -3.61 2.70 -6.44
N THR A 39 -3.61 4.00 -6.15
CA THR A 39 -3.08 4.55 -4.91
C THR A 39 -4.10 4.36 -3.79
N SER A 40 -3.67 3.70 -2.70
CA SER A 40 -4.51 3.48 -1.51
C SER A 40 -4.36 4.61 -0.50
N ALA A 41 -3.12 5.07 -0.31
CA ALA A 41 -2.78 6.09 0.67
C ALA A 41 -1.61 6.94 0.19
N THR A 42 -1.59 8.19 0.66
CA THR A 42 -0.42 9.06 0.53
C THR A 42 -0.19 9.72 1.87
N THR A 43 0.93 9.39 2.50
CA THR A 43 1.20 9.75 3.89
C THR A 43 2.43 10.63 3.96
N THR A 44 2.34 11.75 4.68
CA THR A 44 3.50 12.59 4.97
C THR A 44 4.37 11.92 6.03
N VAL A 45 5.67 11.87 5.78
CA VAL A 45 6.71 11.32 6.65
C VAL A 45 7.73 12.42 7.00
N GLY A 46 8.91 12.05 7.50
CA GLY A 46 9.97 13.02 7.80
C GLY A 46 10.58 13.62 6.53
N LEU A 47 11.54 14.53 6.72
CA LEU A 47 12.22 15.23 5.64
C LEU A 47 13.14 14.31 4.84
N HIS A 48 13.06 14.45 3.52
CA HIS A 48 13.88 13.72 2.54
C HIS A 48 13.83 12.20 2.78
N PRO A 49 12.65 11.54 2.66
CA PRO A 49 12.56 10.09 2.78
C PRO A 49 13.40 9.43 1.69
N PHE A 50 14.17 8.41 2.06
CA PHE A 50 15.21 7.83 1.19
C PHE A 50 15.04 6.34 0.95
N GLY A 51 15.12 5.52 1.99
CA GLY A 51 15.00 4.06 1.95
C GLY A 51 13.70 3.60 2.61
N ILE A 52 13.22 2.43 2.19
CA ILE A 52 11.95 1.87 2.68
C ILE A 52 12.01 0.34 2.72
N ALA A 53 11.44 -0.26 3.76
CA ALA A 53 11.33 -1.71 3.90
C ALA A 53 10.03 -2.09 4.61
N VAL A 54 9.54 -3.30 4.34
CA VAL A 54 8.28 -3.82 4.89
C VAL A 54 8.56 -4.95 5.87
N ASP A 55 7.97 -4.87 7.07
CA ASP A 55 7.77 -5.98 7.97
C ASP A 55 6.37 -6.57 7.72
N SER A 56 6.30 -7.60 6.89
CA SER A 56 5.04 -8.22 6.49
C SER A 56 4.37 -9.01 7.63
N VAL A 57 5.13 -9.39 8.67
CA VAL A 57 4.62 -10.13 9.84
C VAL A 57 3.94 -9.16 10.80
N GLU A 58 4.60 -8.05 11.14
CA GLU A 58 4.05 -7.02 12.03
C GLU A 58 3.12 -6.02 11.32
N ARG A 59 2.92 -6.16 10.00
CA ARG A 59 2.14 -5.25 9.14
C ARG A 59 2.64 -3.80 9.25
N LYS A 60 3.95 -3.60 9.19
CA LYS A 60 4.59 -2.28 9.30
C LYS A 60 5.46 -1.97 8.10
N VAL A 61 5.56 -0.68 7.77
CA VAL A 61 6.49 -0.15 6.76
C VAL A 61 7.41 0.85 7.43
N PHE A 62 8.71 0.65 7.29
CA PHE A 62 9.73 1.49 7.89
C PHE A 62 10.39 2.36 6.82
N VAL A 63 10.47 3.66 7.08
CA VAL A 63 10.92 4.67 6.11
C VAL A 63 12.06 5.47 6.72
N THR A 64 13.25 5.46 6.12
CA THR A 64 14.35 6.31 6.55
C THR A 64 14.13 7.74 6.06
N ASN A 65 14.23 8.71 6.97
CA ASN A 65 14.15 10.14 6.68
C ASN A 65 15.55 10.72 6.79
N ASP A 66 16.26 10.75 5.67
CA ASP A 66 17.67 11.15 5.59
C ASP A 66 17.89 12.56 6.16
N GLY A 67 17.00 13.49 5.80
CA GLY A 67 17.07 14.89 6.22
C GLY A 67 16.80 15.14 7.71
N ASP A 68 16.12 14.20 8.39
CA ASP A 68 15.76 14.31 9.80
C ASP A 68 16.59 13.43 10.73
N GLY A 69 17.32 12.44 10.20
CA GLY A 69 18.04 11.47 11.03
C GLY A 69 17.12 10.47 11.76
N THR A 70 15.93 10.23 11.21
CA THR A 70 14.89 9.40 11.84
C THR A 70 14.39 8.29 10.91
N VAL A 71 13.64 7.35 11.48
CA VAL A 71 12.79 6.39 10.76
C VAL A 71 11.33 6.62 11.14
N THR A 72 10.47 6.81 10.14
CA THR A 72 9.02 6.81 10.33
C THR A 72 8.48 5.40 10.16
N VAL A 73 7.58 4.98 11.05
CA VAL A 73 6.88 3.69 10.96
C VAL A 73 5.46 3.96 10.48
N LEU A 74 5.01 3.21 9.49
CA LEU A 74 3.64 3.25 8.96
C LEU A 74 2.96 1.91 9.17
N ASN A 75 1.65 1.92 9.38
CA ASN A 75 0.82 0.73 9.30
C ASN A 75 0.69 0.31 7.82
N ALA A 76 1.03 -0.94 7.49
CA ALA A 76 1.06 -1.43 6.11
C ALA A 76 -0.33 -1.46 5.47
N ASP A 77 -1.39 -1.70 6.25
CA ASP A 77 -2.76 -1.82 5.73
C ASP A 77 -3.42 -0.46 5.45
N THR A 78 -3.18 0.51 6.33
CA THR A 78 -3.86 1.82 6.29
C THR A 78 -2.98 2.96 5.79
N GLY A 79 -1.67 2.76 5.76
CA GLY A 79 -0.68 3.80 5.48
C GLY A 79 -0.52 4.84 6.60
N ALA A 80 -1.22 4.71 7.73
CA ALA A 80 -1.16 5.68 8.83
C ALA A 80 0.17 5.61 9.58
N VAL A 81 0.67 6.76 10.06
CA VAL A 81 1.88 6.83 10.89
C VAL A 81 1.63 6.18 12.25
N ILE A 82 2.57 5.33 12.68
CA ILE A 82 2.60 4.69 14.00
C ILE A 82 3.63 5.41 14.87
N GLY A 83 3.17 5.91 16.03
CA GLY A 83 4.05 6.47 17.05
C GLY A 83 4.79 7.75 16.61
N SER A 84 5.87 8.06 17.33
CA SER A 84 6.79 9.15 16.98
C SER A 84 7.95 8.59 16.14
N PRO A 85 8.55 9.38 15.22
CA PRO A 85 9.71 8.93 14.46
C PRO A 85 10.87 8.46 15.37
N ILE A 86 11.52 7.37 14.97
CA ILE A 86 12.61 6.74 15.70
C ILE A 86 13.92 7.43 15.33
N THR A 87 14.63 8.04 16.28
CA THR A 87 15.95 8.63 16.02
C THR A 87 17.01 7.55 15.82
N VAL A 88 17.71 7.57 14.68
CA VAL A 88 18.63 6.50 14.28
C VAL A 88 20.08 6.94 14.04
N GLY A 89 20.31 8.20 13.69
CA GLY A 89 21.65 8.70 13.35
C GLY A 89 21.58 9.85 12.36
N THR A 90 22.71 10.20 11.74
CA THR A 90 22.78 11.26 10.72
C THR A 90 22.79 10.67 9.31
N HIS A 91 21.95 11.22 8.44
CA HIS A 91 21.74 10.75 7.05
C HIS A 91 21.46 9.24 6.95
N PRO A 92 20.33 8.75 7.50
CA PRO A 92 19.91 7.37 7.32
C PRO A 92 19.52 7.13 5.86
N GLU A 93 20.22 6.21 5.19
CA GLU A 93 20.01 5.93 3.76
C GLU A 93 19.13 4.71 3.55
N ARG A 94 19.65 3.49 3.78
CA ARG A 94 18.95 2.23 3.51
C ARG A 94 18.49 1.56 4.78
N ILE A 95 17.44 0.76 4.65
CA ILE A 95 16.89 -0.05 5.71
C ILE A 95 16.58 -1.44 5.18
N ALA A 96 16.93 -2.47 5.96
CA ALA A 96 16.52 -3.85 5.70
C ALA A 96 15.82 -4.42 6.94
N VAL A 97 14.80 -5.26 6.74
CA VAL A 97 13.97 -5.84 7.80
C VAL A 97 14.11 -7.36 7.81
N ASP A 98 14.36 -7.91 9.00
CA ASP A 98 14.22 -9.32 9.37
C ASP A 98 12.95 -9.45 10.20
N SER A 99 11.84 -9.77 9.53
CA SER A 99 10.53 -9.93 10.16
C SER A 99 10.46 -11.17 11.06
N VAL A 100 11.36 -12.15 10.90
CA VAL A 100 11.40 -13.36 11.72
C VAL A 100 12.02 -13.09 13.08
N ARG A 101 13.06 -12.24 13.13
CA ARG A 101 13.78 -11.89 14.37
C ARG A 101 13.38 -10.53 14.93
N HIS A 102 12.35 -9.90 14.34
CA HIS A 102 11.85 -8.57 14.70
C HIS A 102 12.93 -7.49 14.71
N ARG A 103 13.76 -7.44 13.66
CA ARG A 103 14.90 -6.52 13.58
C ARG A 103 14.92 -5.76 12.27
N ALA A 104 15.27 -4.48 12.35
CA ALA A 104 15.63 -3.70 11.17
C ALA A 104 17.04 -3.12 11.33
N TYR A 105 17.77 -3.07 10.23
CA TYR A 105 19.12 -2.49 10.15
C TYR A 105 19.07 -1.24 9.30
N VAL A 106 19.49 -0.12 9.86
CA VAL A 106 19.49 1.19 9.20
C VAL A 106 20.92 1.65 9.02
N THR A 107 21.31 1.93 7.79
CA THR A 107 22.63 2.50 7.48
C THR A 107 22.59 4.01 7.61
N ASN A 108 23.51 4.59 8.37
CA ASN A 108 23.63 6.04 8.56
C ASN A 108 24.94 6.50 7.91
N SER A 109 24.86 7.06 6.70
CA SER A 109 26.03 7.24 5.84
C SER A 109 27.02 8.26 6.38
N SER A 110 26.53 9.39 6.91
CA SER A 110 27.37 10.45 7.46
C SER A 110 28.01 10.10 8.80
N SER A 111 27.33 9.31 9.63
CA SER A 111 27.87 8.84 10.92
C SER A 111 28.69 7.56 10.81
N GLN A 112 28.68 6.89 9.65
CA GLN A 112 29.39 5.63 9.41
C GLN A 112 28.95 4.50 10.35
N THR A 113 27.67 4.49 10.73
CA THR A 113 27.12 3.53 11.69
C THR A 113 25.93 2.78 11.13
N VAL A 114 25.66 1.62 11.72
CA VAL A 114 24.41 0.89 11.55
C VAL A 114 23.61 0.98 12.85
N ARG A 115 22.35 1.38 12.74
CA ARG A 115 21.39 1.34 13.85
C ARG A 115 20.52 0.10 13.72
N VAL A 116 20.37 -0.64 14.82
CA VAL A 116 19.44 -1.77 14.89
C VAL A 116 18.16 -1.30 15.59
N ILE A 117 17.01 -1.63 15.02
CA ILE A 117 15.67 -1.34 15.57
C ILE A 117 14.98 -2.68 15.85
N ASP A 118 14.28 -2.75 16.98
CA ASP A 118 13.30 -3.79 17.27
C ASP A 118 11.99 -3.41 16.57
N THR A 119 11.55 -4.22 15.61
CA THR A 119 10.35 -3.93 14.79
C THR A 119 9.04 -4.24 15.50
N HIS A 120 9.09 -4.99 16.61
CA HIS A 120 7.93 -5.25 17.44
C HIS A 120 7.63 -4.04 18.32
N THR A 121 8.66 -3.49 18.99
CA THR A 121 8.51 -2.36 19.92
C THR A 121 8.75 -0.98 19.29
N ASP A 122 9.15 -0.91 18.01
CA ASP A 122 9.48 0.31 17.27
C ASP A 122 10.54 1.16 17.99
N SER A 123 11.60 0.50 18.48
CA SER A 123 12.63 1.17 19.28
C SER A 123 14.04 0.69 18.94
N VAL A 124 15.03 1.57 19.08
CA VAL A 124 16.43 1.24 18.85
C VAL A 124 16.97 0.24 19.87
N ILE A 125 17.76 -0.72 19.40
CA ILE A 125 18.45 -1.71 20.23
C ILE A 125 19.88 -1.25 20.47
N GLY A 126 20.20 -0.98 21.74
CA GLY A 126 21.54 -0.65 22.23
C GLY A 126 22.21 0.55 21.54
N LEU A 127 23.52 0.46 21.27
CA LEU A 127 24.33 1.55 20.71
C LEU A 127 24.53 1.41 19.20
N PRO A 128 24.83 2.50 18.45
CA PRO A 128 25.14 2.41 17.03
C PRO A 128 26.37 1.52 16.80
N VAL A 129 26.32 0.65 15.80
CA VAL A 129 27.45 -0.21 15.42
C VAL A 129 28.32 0.56 14.44
N ASP A 130 29.57 0.86 14.81
CA ASP A 130 30.54 1.50 13.92
C ASP A 130 30.99 0.51 12.84
N VAL A 131 30.78 0.87 11.57
CA VAL A 131 31.16 0.07 10.40
C VAL A 131 32.24 0.74 9.55
N SER A 132 32.85 1.82 10.03
CA SER A 132 33.97 2.50 9.36
C SER A 132 35.18 1.59 9.13
N ASN A 133 35.29 0.50 9.91
CA ASN A 133 36.40 -0.45 9.87
C ASN A 133 37.78 0.25 9.98
N GLY A 134 37.86 1.32 10.80
CA GLY A 134 39.08 2.11 10.99
C GLY A 134 39.46 3.01 9.82
N SER A 135 38.67 3.02 8.74
CA SER A 135 38.78 3.96 7.62
C SER A 135 37.82 5.12 7.87
N PHE A 136 38.33 6.25 8.34
CA PHE A 136 37.54 7.47 8.60
C PHE A 136 36.91 8.12 7.34
N ALA A 137 37.16 7.56 6.15
CA ALA A 137 36.73 8.09 4.85
C ALA A 137 35.79 7.11 4.14
N GLY A 138 34.62 6.82 4.72
CA GLY A 138 33.65 5.89 4.15
C GLY A 138 32.21 6.28 4.40
N ASN A 139 31.40 6.43 3.35
CA ASN A 139 29.94 6.41 3.49
C ASN A 139 29.47 4.94 3.58
N VAL A 140 28.29 4.75 4.15
CA VAL A 140 27.61 3.45 4.28
C VAL A 140 26.33 3.52 3.46
N PHE A 141 26.09 2.52 2.61
CA PHE A 141 25.03 2.56 1.60
C PHE A 141 24.06 1.39 1.79
N GLY A 142 24.12 0.37 0.92
CA GLY A 142 23.24 -0.79 0.94
C GLY A 142 23.39 -1.66 2.19
N VAL A 143 22.26 -2.23 2.61
CA VAL A 143 22.21 -3.29 3.61
C VAL A 143 21.23 -4.37 3.14
N ALA A 144 21.62 -5.63 3.32
CA ALA A 144 20.74 -6.78 3.15
C ALA A 144 20.96 -7.76 4.31
N ILE A 145 20.00 -8.64 4.56
CA ILE A 145 20.06 -9.54 5.72
C ILE A 145 20.19 -10.99 5.25
N ASP A 146 21.12 -11.71 5.87
CA ASP A 146 21.16 -13.16 5.79
C ASP A 146 20.08 -13.74 6.73
N GLN A 147 18.94 -14.13 6.16
CA GLN A 147 17.79 -14.64 6.91
C GLN A 147 18.09 -15.92 7.70
N GLN A 148 19.16 -16.67 7.36
CA GLN A 148 19.52 -17.88 8.11
C GLN A 148 20.04 -17.59 9.52
N ASN A 149 20.85 -16.54 9.70
CA ASN A 149 21.45 -16.18 10.99
C ASN A 149 20.97 -14.83 11.53
N GLY A 150 20.37 -13.99 10.68
CA GLY A 150 19.88 -12.67 11.02
C GLY A 150 20.92 -11.55 10.91
N ASN A 151 22.12 -11.82 10.39
CA ASN A 151 23.19 -10.82 10.27
C ASN A 151 22.94 -9.86 9.11
N GLY A 152 23.19 -8.57 9.35
CA GLY A 152 23.14 -7.54 8.32
C GLY A 152 24.47 -7.45 7.57
N TRP A 153 24.42 -7.58 6.24
CA TRP A 153 25.56 -7.37 5.35
C TRP A 153 25.49 -5.96 4.77
N VAL A 154 26.50 -5.17 5.07
CA VAL A 154 26.47 -3.71 4.92
C VAL A 154 27.56 -3.29 3.97
N VAL A 155 27.18 -2.61 2.90
CA VAL A 155 28.10 -2.07 1.90
C VAL A 155 28.59 -0.71 2.37
N THR A 156 29.92 -0.58 2.44
CA THR A 156 30.63 0.67 2.70
C THR A 156 31.37 1.10 1.43
N ASN A 157 32.00 2.27 1.45
CA ASN A 157 32.81 2.74 0.33
C ASN A 157 33.81 1.71 -0.20
N ASN A 158 34.42 0.86 0.61
CA ASN A 158 35.52 -0.01 0.17
C ASN A 158 35.44 -1.44 0.71
N SER A 159 34.35 -1.80 1.37
CA SER A 159 34.19 -3.11 1.95
C SER A 159 32.74 -3.50 2.13
N VAL A 160 32.49 -4.80 2.25
CA VAL A 160 31.28 -5.31 2.87
C VAL A 160 31.61 -5.71 4.31
N VAL A 161 30.85 -5.14 5.25
CA VAL A 161 30.97 -5.38 6.68
C VAL A 161 29.76 -6.18 7.15
N ILE A 162 29.98 -7.20 7.97
CA ILE A 162 28.90 -8.03 8.51
C ILE A 162 28.61 -7.56 9.93
N VAL A 163 27.35 -7.24 10.21
CA VAL A 163 26.86 -6.78 11.51
C VAL A 163 25.99 -7.87 12.13
N ASP A 164 26.43 -8.38 13.27
CA ASP A 164 25.59 -9.20 14.14
C ASP A 164 24.67 -8.27 14.92
N GLY A 165 23.39 -8.25 14.56
CA GLY A 165 22.42 -7.40 15.27
C GLY A 165 22.12 -7.89 16.68
N GLN A 166 22.24 -9.19 16.97
CA GLN A 166 22.00 -9.71 18.32
C GLN A 166 22.98 -9.12 19.31
N ASN A 167 24.26 -9.14 18.94
CA ASN A 167 25.36 -8.66 19.79
C ASN A 167 25.76 -7.20 19.53
N GLN A 168 25.24 -6.58 18.46
CA GLN A 168 25.58 -5.21 18.03
C GLN A 168 27.08 -5.03 17.74
N THR A 169 27.65 -5.99 17.04
CA THR A 169 29.09 -6.02 16.74
C THR A 169 29.35 -6.32 15.28
N VAL A 170 30.45 -5.80 14.76
CA VAL A 170 31.01 -6.25 13.49
C VAL A 170 31.60 -7.65 13.65
N VAL A 171 31.28 -8.55 12.73
CA VAL A 171 31.82 -9.91 12.68
C VAL A 171 32.71 -10.09 11.46
N ALA A 172 33.74 -10.93 11.61
CA ALA A 172 34.65 -11.27 10.52
C ALA A 172 34.02 -12.25 9.52
N PRO A 173 34.43 -12.23 8.24
CA PRO A 173 35.43 -11.33 7.66
C PRO A 173 34.86 -9.95 7.28
N VAL A 174 35.70 -8.92 7.31
CA VAL A 174 35.45 -7.69 6.54
C VAL A 174 35.97 -7.92 5.13
N ILE A 175 35.11 -7.77 4.13
CA ILE A 175 35.37 -8.20 2.75
C ILE A 175 35.79 -6.99 1.93
N PRO A 176 37.04 -6.89 1.46
CA PRO A 176 37.50 -5.75 0.68
C PRO A 176 36.80 -5.68 -0.68
N MET A 177 36.34 -4.48 -1.04
CA MET A 177 35.72 -4.14 -2.31
C MET A 177 36.55 -3.09 -3.03
N SER A 178 36.43 -3.02 -4.36
CA SER A 178 36.94 -1.88 -5.12
C SER A 178 36.14 -0.65 -4.69
N GLY A 179 36.82 0.40 -4.25
CA GLY A 179 36.20 1.62 -3.74
C GLY A 179 35.03 2.07 -4.62
N SER A 180 33.85 2.27 -4.03
CA SER A 180 32.62 2.58 -4.71
C SER A 180 31.69 3.46 -3.88
N THR A 181 31.04 4.42 -4.51
CA THR A 181 29.92 5.17 -3.92
C THR A 181 28.58 4.47 -4.19
N ASN A 182 27.52 4.74 -3.42
CA ASN A 182 26.12 4.35 -3.68
C ASN A 182 25.85 2.87 -4.06
N SER A 183 26.66 1.94 -3.57
CA SER A 183 26.55 0.53 -3.90
C SER A 183 25.53 -0.19 -3.03
N GLN A 184 24.84 -1.15 -3.62
CA GLN A 184 23.81 -1.95 -2.96
C GLN A 184 24.18 -3.43 -2.95
N ILE A 185 23.45 -4.18 -2.13
CA ILE A 185 23.64 -5.61 -1.94
C ILE A 185 22.28 -6.32 -1.95
N ALA A 186 22.22 -7.45 -2.64
CA ALA A 186 21.11 -8.39 -2.58
C ALA A 186 21.62 -9.75 -2.09
N ILE A 187 20.83 -10.45 -1.27
CA ILE A 187 21.21 -11.71 -0.65
C ILE A 187 20.20 -12.80 -1.01
N ASP A 188 20.73 -13.96 -1.42
CA ASP A 188 20.01 -15.22 -1.39
C ASP A 188 20.54 -16.07 -0.23
N SER A 189 19.82 -16.03 0.89
CA SER A 189 20.17 -16.80 2.08
C SER A 189 20.07 -18.30 1.84
N GLY A 190 19.22 -18.78 0.92
CA GLY A 190 19.05 -20.20 0.61
C GLY A 190 20.21 -20.76 -0.21
N ARG A 191 20.70 -19.99 -1.19
CA ARG A 191 21.84 -20.36 -2.04
C ARG A 191 23.20 -19.93 -1.48
N ARG A 192 23.23 -19.32 -0.30
CA ARG A 192 24.43 -18.82 0.39
C ARG A 192 25.23 -17.82 -0.44
N LYS A 193 24.55 -16.91 -1.16
CA LYS A 193 25.19 -15.94 -2.05
C LYS A 193 24.76 -14.50 -1.76
N ALA A 194 25.70 -13.57 -1.92
CA ALA A 194 25.41 -12.15 -2.00
C ALA A 194 25.87 -11.58 -3.34
N TRP A 195 25.13 -10.60 -3.85
CA TRP A 195 25.45 -9.86 -5.06
C TRP A 195 25.57 -8.38 -4.72
N VAL A 196 26.70 -7.78 -5.07
CA VAL A 196 27.05 -6.41 -4.70
C VAL A 196 27.29 -5.60 -5.96
N SER A 197 26.48 -4.58 -6.20
CA SER A 197 26.74 -3.59 -7.25
C SER A 197 27.98 -2.78 -6.90
N ASN A 198 28.79 -2.43 -7.90
CA ASN A 198 30.01 -1.63 -7.73
C ASN A 198 29.87 -0.42 -8.64
N PHE A 199 29.20 0.61 -8.12
CA PHE A 199 28.83 1.83 -8.84
C PHE A 199 30.01 2.42 -9.63
N ASP A 200 31.16 2.69 -8.98
CA ASP A 200 32.29 3.35 -9.65
C ASP A 200 33.08 2.40 -10.58
N ALA A 201 32.78 1.10 -10.56
CA ALA A 201 33.49 0.07 -11.31
C ALA A 201 32.62 -0.61 -12.38
N ASP A 202 31.39 -0.12 -12.62
CA ASP A 202 30.47 -0.58 -13.67
C ASP A 202 30.23 -2.10 -13.70
N THR A 203 30.29 -2.73 -12.52
CA THR A 203 30.26 -4.20 -12.38
C THR A 203 29.45 -4.65 -11.18
N VAL A 204 29.06 -5.93 -11.19
CA VAL A 204 28.53 -6.63 -10.03
C VAL A 204 29.50 -7.72 -9.56
N THR A 205 29.67 -7.85 -8.25
CA THR A 205 30.54 -8.84 -7.61
C THR A 205 29.68 -9.83 -6.83
N THR A 206 29.99 -11.13 -6.96
CA THR A 206 29.30 -12.19 -6.22
C THR A 206 30.17 -12.64 -5.05
N LEU A 207 29.57 -12.81 -3.86
CA LEU A 207 30.23 -13.25 -2.64
C LEU A 207 29.55 -14.52 -2.11
N ASP A 208 30.34 -15.38 -1.48
CA ASP A 208 29.88 -16.53 -0.69
C ASP A 208 29.54 -16.08 0.73
N LEU A 209 28.32 -16.37 1.21
CA LEU A 209 27.86 -15.90 2.52
C LEU A 209 28.54 -16.59 3.71
N ASP A 210 29.12 -17.78 3.51
CA ASP A 210 29.74 -18.55 4.59
C ASP A 210 31.19 -18.15 4.81
N SER A 211 31.93 -17.92 3.72
CA SER A 211 33.36 -17.60 3.75
C SER A 211 33.69 -16.14 3.50
N GLY A 212 32.75 -15.35 2.96
CA GLY A 212 33.00 -14.00 2.46
C GLY A 212 33.88 -13.95 1.19
N ALA A 213 34.19 -15.11 0.59
CA ALA A 213 35.04 -15.17 -0.59
C ALA A 213 34.30 -14.70 -1.84
N ARG A 214 35.04 -14.07 -2.76
CA ARG A 214 34.49 -13.70 -4.09
C ARG A 214 34.27 -14.96 -4.94
N ILE A 215 33.08 -15.07 -5.54
CA ILE A 215 32.73 -16.15 -6.45
C ILE A 215 32.95 -15.66 -7.89
N GLY A 216 34.07 -16.10 -8.49
CA GLY A 216 34.42 -15.76 -9.87
C GLY A 216 34.79 -14.28 -10.09
N ALA A 217 34.98 -13.90 -11.35
CA ALA A 217 35.25 -12.51 -11.73
C ALA A 217 33.99 -11.64 -11.63
N SER A 218 34.15 -10.34 -11.36
CA SER A 218 33.05 -9.37 -11.43
C SER A 218 32.48 -9.30 -12.84
N LEU A 219 31.16 -9.13 -12.95
CA LEU A 219 30.45 -9.16 -14.22
C LEU A 219 30.10 -7.73 -14.65
N PRO A 220 30.25 -7.38 -15.94
CA PRO A 220 29.90 -6.05 -16.43
C PRO A 220 28.38 -5.84 -16.43
N THR A 221 27.94 -4.70 -15.95
CA THR A 221 26.53 -4.32 -15.90
C THR A 221 26.21 -3.23 -16.92
N GLY A 222 26.85 -2.09 -16.80
CA GLY A 222 26.45 -0.81 -17.39
C GLY A 222 26.92 0.27 -16.43
N ASP A 223 26.92 1.52 -16.86
CA ASP A 223 27.57 2.57 -16.08
C ASP A 223 26.84 2.80 -14.75
N GLU A 224 27.62 2.93 -13.68
CA GLU A 224 27.14 3.37 -12.37
C GLU A 224 25.98 2.50 -11.84
N PRO A 225 26.19 1.18 -11.60
CA PRO A 225 25.13 0.32 -11.12
C PRO A 225 24.76 0.66 -9.68
N SER A 226 23.54 1.14 -9.47
CA SER A 226 23.01 1.48 -8.15
C SER A 226 22.20 0.33 -7.57
N GLY A 227 20.94 0.20 -7.99
CA GLY A 227 19.97 -0.76 -7.47
C GLY A 227 20.25 -2.19 -7.91
N ILE A 228 20.13 -3.13 -6.99
CA ILE A 228 20.22 -4.55 -7.26
C ILE A 228 19.13 -5.30 -6.51
N SER A 229 18.49 -6.26 -7.19
CA SER A 229 17.50 -7.12 -6.56
C SER A 229 17.63 -8.55 -7.07
N LEU A 230 17.17 -9.49 -6.24
CA LEU A 230 17.25 -10.91 -6.47
C LEU A 230 15.87 -11.55 -6.26
N ASN A 231 15.47 -12.41 -7.20
CA ASN A 231 14.35 -13.32 -7.03
C ASN A 231 14.87 -14.69 -6.61
N SER A 232 14.70 -15.06 -5.34
CA SER A 232 15.25 -16.30 -4.79
C SER A 232 14.52 -17.55 -5.31
N THR A 233 13.28 -17.41 -5.77
CA THR A 233 12.53 -18.51 -6.40
C THR A 233 13.17 -18.88 -7.74
N THR A 234 13.42 -17.89 -8.61
CA THR A 234 13.91 -18.13 -9.97
C THR A 234 15.44 -18.11 -10.08
N GLY A 235 16.14 -17.47 -9.15
CA GLY A 235 17.58 -17.20 -9.24
C GLY A 235 17.90 -16.05 -10.19
N SER A 236 16.92 -15.18 -10.51
CA SER A 236 17.12 -13.99 -11.32
C SER A 236 17.75 -12.88 -10.48
N VAL A 237 18.83 -12.26 -10.98
CA VAL A 237 19.46 -11.08 -10.37
C VAL A 237 19.39 -9.92 -11.35
N VAL A 238 18.73 -8.85 -10.95
CA VAL A 238 18.49 -7.69 -11.80
C VAL A 238 19.26 -6.49 -11.26
N VAL A 239 19.98 -5.80 -12.13
CA VAL A 239 20.85 -4.67 -11.77
C VAL A 239 20.51 -3.45 -12.63
N CYS A 240 20.24 -2.34 -11.96
CA CYS A 240 20.04 -1.03 -12.58
C CYS A 240 21.34 -0.39 -13.03
N SER A 241 21.30 0.39 -14.11
CA SER A 241 22.30 1.38 -14.45
C SER A 241 21.71 2.78 -14.30
N PHE A 242 22.47 3.67 -13.65
CA PHE A 242 22.01 5.02 -13.33
C PHE A 242 22.13 5.98 -14.51
N THR A 243 23.22 5.88 -15.28
CA THR A 243 23.57 6.83 -16.36
C THR A 243 23.46 6.22 -17.76
N GLN A 244 23.23 4.91 -17.87
CA GLN A 244 22.89 4.26 -19.13
C GLN A 244 21.49 3.63 -19.07
N PRO A 245 20.77 3.58 -20.20
CA PRO A 245 19.45 2.97 -20.27
C PRO A 245 19.56 1.44 -20.33
N ILE A 246 20.11 0.84 -19.27
CA ILE A 246 20.34 -0.59 -19.14
C ILE A 246 19.80 -1.06 -17.79
N LEU A 247 18.81 -1.93 -17.84
CA LEU A 247 18.44 -2.79 -16.73
C LEU A 247 18.76 -4.24 -17.16
N ARG A 248 19.74 -4.85 -16.48
CA ARG A 248 20.33 -6.12 -16.89
C ARG A 248 20.00 -7.23 -15.91
N THR A 249 19.67 -8.40 -16.47
CA THR A 249 19.36 -9.61 -15.71
C THR A 249 20.47 -10.65 -15.85
N PHE A 250 20.85 -11.26 -14.73
CA PHE A 250 21.78 -12.38 -14.65
C PHE A 250 21.10 -13.60 -14.03
N ASP A 251 21.48 -14.80 -14.49
CA ASP A 251 21.18 -16.04 -13.77
C ASP A 251 22.20 -16.22 -12.65
N GLU A 252 21.72 -16.35 -11.43
CA GLU A 252 22.56 -16.47 -10.24
C GLU A 252 23.45 -17.73 -10.24
N ARG A 253 22.94 -18.81 -10.84
CA ARG A 253 23.55 -20.14 -10.78
C ARG A 253 24.68 -20.24 -11.79
N THR A 254 24.48 -19.73 -13.00
CA THR A 254 25.48 -19.75 -14.08
C THR A 254 26.35 -18.49 -14.11
N ARG A 255 25.92 -17.39 -13.47
CA ARG A 255 26.57 -16.08 -13.51
C ARG A 255 26.68 -15.51 -14.93
N THR A 256 25.65 -15.73 -15.74
CA THR A 256 25.58 -15.24 -17.12
C THR A 256 24.38 -14.32 -17.30
N GLN A 257 24.51 -13.32 -18.16
CA GLN A 257 23.38 -12.50 -18.56
C GLN A 257 22.28 -13.36 -19.20
N VAL A 258 21.03 -13.06 -18.87
CA VAL A 258 19.84 -13.73 -19.42
C VAL A 258 18.96 -12.69 -20.11
N GLY A 259 18.48 -13.04 -21.31
CA GLY A 259 17.64 -12.14 -22.09
C GLY A 259 18.41 -10.94 -22.65
N SER A 260 17.67 -10.04 -23.30
CA SER A 260 18.16 -8.73 -23.72
C SER A 260 18.04 -7.72 -22.59
N ASP A 261 18.92 -6.72 -22.56
CA ASP A 261 18.79 -5.58 -21.65
C ASP A 261 17.45 -4.86 -21.87
N ILE A 262 16.82 -4.42 -20.78
CA ILE A 262 15.64 -3.56 -20.82
C ILE A 262 16.15 -2.12 -20.96
N SER A 263 15.68 -1.41 -21.99
CA SER A 263 16.16 -0.07 -22.35
C SER A 263 15.58 1.02 -21.43
N GLN A 264 16.04 1.06 -20.18
CA GLN A 264 15.58 2.00 -19.16
C GLN A 264 16.72 2.42 -18.23
N MET A 265 16.81 3.72 -17.93
CA MET A 265 17.64 4.20 -16.82
C MET A 265 16.86 4.00 -15.52
N CYS A 266 17.50 3.49 -14.48
CA CYS A 266 16.83 3.35 -13.19
C CYS A 266 17.78 3.54 -12.02
N PHE A 267 17.19 3.88 -10.87
CA PHE A 267 17.93 4.08 -9.64
C PHE A 267 17.82 2.88 -8.70
N ASN A 268 16.61 2.36 -8.52
CA ASN A 268 16.29 1.19 -7.74
C ASN A 268 15.47 0.19 -8.56
N VAL A 269 15.61 -1.08 -8.18
CA VAL A 269 14.91 -2.22 -8.78
C VAL A 269 14.50 -3.17 -7.68
N HIS A 270 13.34 -3.79 -7.84
CA HIS A 270 12.88 -4.87 -6.97
C HIS A 270 12.23 -5.97 -7.80
N ASN A 271 12.59 -7.22 -7.54
CA ASN A 271 11.88 -8.37 -8.08
C ASN A 271 10.67 -8.64 -7.20
N ASP A 272 9.51 -8.77 -7.83
CA ASP A 272 8.36 -9.39 -7.20
C ASP A 272 8.50 -10.91 -7.31
N VAL A 273 8.66 -11.55 -6.16
CA VAL A 273 8.85 -13.00 -6.06
C VAL A 273 7.57 -13.80 -6.35
N ASN A 274 6.40 -13.18 -6.23
CA ASN A 274 5.10 -13.82 -6.40
C ASN A 274 4.67 -13.84 -7.87
N THR A 275 4.88 -12.73 -8.57
CA THR A 275 4.51 -12.58 -9.99
C THR A 275 5.67 -12.89 -10.94
N ASN A 276 6.91 -12.89 -10.44
CA ASN A 276 8.13 -12.88 -11.26
C ASN A 276 8.22 -11.64 -12.19
N ASP A 277 7.63 -10.53 -11.76
CA ASP A 277 7.81 -9.22 -12.39
C ASP A 277 9.01 -8.50 -11.79
N VAL A 278 9.57 -7.58 -12.57
CA VAL A 278 10.68 -6.70 -12.19
C VAL A 278 10.14 -5.28 -12.16
N LEU A 279 10.18 -4.66 -11.00
CA LEU A 279 9.76 -3.28 -10.82
C LEU A 279 11.01 -2.40 -10.76
N SER A 280 10.98 -1.23 -11.40
CA SER A 280 12.07 -0.26 -11.36
C SER A 280 11.54 1.16 -11.29
N ASN A 281 12.25 2.05 -10.62
CA ASN A 281 11.96 3.48 -10.69
C ASN A 281 12.93 4.18 -11.65
N SER A 282 12.39 5.06 -12.49
CA SER A 282 13.20 5.91 -13.35
C SER A 282 13.77 7.09 -12.55
N THR A 283 15.03 7.47 -12.80
CA THR A 283 15.70 8.60 -12.11
C THR A 283 14.94 9.91 -12.33
N GLY A 284 14.50 10.56 -11.24
CA GLY A 284 13.66 11.77 -11.29
C GLY A 284 12.26 11.51 -11.88
N GLY A 285 11.89 10.23 -12.00
CA GLY A 285 10.62 9.77 -12.53
C GLY A 285 9.47 10.03 -11.58
N SER A 286 8.26 9.85 -12.12
CA SER A 286 7.01 9.88 -11.35
C SER A 286 6.27 8.55 -11.38
N PHE A 287 6.97 7.49 -11.80
CA PHE A 287 6.42 6.19 -12.11
C PHE A 287 7.30 5.06 -11.58
N ILE A 288 6.66 3.97 -11.20
CA ILE A 288 7.29 2.64 -11.11
C ILE A 288 6.96 1.90 -12.40
N ASP A 289 7.98 1.50 -13.13
CA ASP A 289 7.87 0.69 -14.34
C ASP A 289 7.83 -0.78 -13.93
N VAL A 290 6.86 -1.53 -14.44
CA VAL A 290 6.71 -2.98 -14.21
C VAL A 290 7.11 -3.69 -15.48
N HIS A 291 8.02 -4.65 -15.39
CA HIS A 291 8.52 -5.44 -16.50
C HIS A 291 8.31 -6.93 -16.24
N ASP A 292 8.00 -7.68 -17.28
CA ASP A 292 7.95 -9.14 -17.19
C ASP A 292 9.37 -9.67 -16.92
N GLY A 293 9.60 -10.34 -15.80
CA GLY A 293 10.93 -10.79 -15.40
C GLY A 293 11.53 -11.89 -16.28
N THR A 294 10.76 -12.49 -17.19
CA THR A 294 11.26 -13.48 -18.16
C THR A 294 11.57 -12.84 -19.51
N ARG A 295 10.68 -11.99 -20.01
CA ARG A 295 10.77 -11.39 -21.35
C ARG A 295 11.48 -10.05 -21.36
N GLY A 296 11.59 -9.38 -20.22
CA GLY A 296 12.09 -8.01 -20.10
C GLY A 296 11.19 -6.96 -20.79
N THR A 297 9.94 -7.31 -21.10
CA THR A 297 8.99 -6.40 -21.71
C THR A 297 8.28 -5.59 -20.63
N THR A 298 8.24 -4.27 -20.77
CA THR A 298 7.43 -3.40 -19.91
C THR A 298 5.94 -3.78 -20.02
N LEU A 299 5.30 -4.00 -18.88
CA LEU A 299 3.91 -4.40 -18.72
C LEU A 299 3.03 -3.22 -18.31
N ALA A 300 3.54 -2.37 -17.43
CA ALA A 300 2.79 -1.24 -16.88
C ALA A 300 3.73 -0.11 -16.44
N GLN A 301 3.18 1.10 -16.34
CA GLN A 301 3.80 2.24 -15.66
C GLN A 301 2.82 2.73 -14.61
N ILE A 302 3.22 2.66 -13.35
CA ILE A 302 2.38 2.95 -12.21
C ILE A 302 2.70 4.36 -11.72
N PRO A 303 1.73 5.31 -11.72
CA PRO A 303 1.95 6.62 -11.11
C PRO A 303 2.29 6.47 -9.62
N ALA A 304 3.43 7.03 -9.21
CA ALA A 304 3.96 6.88 -7.85
C ALA A 304 4.35 8.21 -7.19
N GLY A 305 3.88 9.32 -7.77
CA GLY A 305 4.20 10.68 -7.31
C GLY A 305 5.58 11.16 -7.77
N ALA A 306 5.86 12.45 -7.64
CA ALA A 306 7.09 13.04 -8.16
C ALA A 306 8.31 12.68 -7.31
N ASP A 307 9.46 12.54 -7.98
CA ASP A 307 10.76 12.30 -7.33
C ASP A 307 10.76 11.01 -6.50
N THR A 308 10.37 9.92 -7.15
CA THR A 308 10.41 8.58 -6.55
C THR A 308 11.86 8.20 -6.25
N HIS A 309 12.15 7.84 -5.00
CA HIS A 309 13.53 7.53 -4.60
C HIS A 309 13.75 6.03 -4.44
N ASP A 310 13.13 5.40 -3.44
CA ASP A 310 13.16 3.96 -3.19
C ASP A 310 11.76 3.39 -3.00
N PHE A 311 11.62 2.09 -3.17
CA PHE A 311 10.34 1.40 -3.02
C PHE A 311 10.54 -0.03 -2.50
N ALA A 312 9.53 -0.51 -1.78
CA ALA A 312 9.49 -1.87 -1.26
C ALA A 312 8.17 -2.54 -1.64
N ILE A 313 8.23 -3.84 -1.89
CA ILE A 313 7.07 -4.69 -2.17
C ILE A 313 6.82 -5.55 -0.94
N ASP A 314 5.58 -5.57 -0.45
CA ASP A 314 5.16 -6.52 0.57
C ASP A 314 4.99 -7.91 -0.06
N PRO A 315 5.83 -8.90 0.29
CA PRO A 315 5.76 -10.23 -0.33
C PRO A 315 4.50 -11.03 0.06
N VAL A 316 3.67 -10.54 1.00
CA VAL A 316 2.42 -11.20 1.40
C VAL A 316 1.21 -10.63 0.67
N THR A 317 1.18 -9.32 0.43
CA THR A 317 0.00 -8.64 -0.14
C THR A 317 0.22 -8.05 -1.52
N ASP A 318 1.45 -8.10 -2.05
CA ASP A 318 1.88 -7.44 -3.30
C ASP A 318 1.64 -5.92 -3.30
N ASN A 319 1.55 -5.31 -2.11
CA ASN A 319 1.45 -3.86 -1.98
C ASN A 319 2.84 -3.24 -2.21
N ILE A 320 2.87 -2.15 -2.95
CA ILE A 320 4.08 -1.39 -3.26
C ILE A 320 4.05 -0.09 -2.45
N TYR A 321 5.12 0.18 -1.71
CA TYR A 321 5.29 1.42 -0.96
C TYR A 321 6.46 2.20 -1.56
N VAL A 322 6.22 3.45 -1.95
CA VAL A 322 7.19 4.28 -2.68
C VAL A 322 7.48 5.55 -1.90
N THR A 323 8.76 5.86 -1.71
CA THR A 323 9.21 7.13 -1.12
C THR A 323 9.28 8.23 -2.16
N ASN A 324 8.84 9.44 -1.82
CA ASN A 324 8.93 10.64 -2.66
C ASN A 324 9.74 11.71 -1.91
N SER A 325 11.02 11.84 -2.25
CA SER A 325 11.96 12.63 -1.47
C SER A 325 11.65 14.13 -1.47
N SER A 326 11.27 14.70 -2.61
CA SER A 326 10.93 16.13 -2.71
C SER A 326 9.64 16.54 -1.99
N THR A 327 8.72 15.62 -1.76
CA THR A 327 7.40 15.93 -1.16
C THR A 327 7.24 15.40 0.26
N ASN A 328 8.27 14.74 0.81
CA ASN A 328 8.29 14.13 2.14
C ASN A 328 7.10 13.17 2.34
N LYS A 329 6.84 12.33 1.34
CA LYS A 329 5.68 11.43 1.32
C LYS A 329 6.07 9.99 1.03
N VAL A 330 5.22 9.08 1.49
CA VAL A 330 5.13 7.70 1.01
C VAL A 330 3.80 7.49 0.31
N VAL A 331 3.85 6.89 -0.87
CA VAL A 331 2.68 6.49 -1.65
C VAL A 331 2.53 4.98 -1.53
N ALA A 332 1.38 4.52 -1.03
CA ALA A 332 1.03 3.11 -1.00
C ALA A 332 0.16 2.77 -2.21
N ILE A 333 0.55 1.73 -2.93
CA ILE A 333 -0.04 1.31 -4.21
C ILE A 333 -0.38 -0.17 -4.09
N HIS A 334 -1.54 -0.56 -4.61
CA HIS A 334 -1.90 -1.97 -4.72
C HIS A 334 -2.54 -2.23 -6.08
N GLN A 335 -2.62 -3.51 -6.45
CA GLN A 335 -3.40 -3.94 -7.59
C GLN A 335 -4.88 -3.63 -7.32
N ALA A 336 -5.54 -3.03 -8.30
CA ALA A 336 -6.96 -2.76 -8.28
C ALA A 336 -7.72 -3.91 -8.93
N VAL A 337 -8.80 -4.33 -8.27
CA VAL A 337 -9.68 -5.41 -8.70
C VAL A 337 -11.06 -4.81 -8.86
N SER A 338 -11.61 -4.88 -10.07
CA SER A 338 -12.95 -4.38 -10.36
C SER A 338 -14.01 -5.09 -9.52
N PRO A 339 -15.11 -4.43 -9.14
CA PRO A 339 -16.12 -5.03 -8.29
C PRO A 339 -16.80 -6.21 -8.97
N THR A 340 -17.18 -7.22 -8.19
CA THR A 340 -18.07 -8.31 -8.60
C THR A 340 -19.08 -8.55 -7.48
N ILE A 341 -20.37 -8.33 -7.76
CA ILE A 341 -21.45 -8.64 -6.81
C ILE A 341 -21.54 -10.16 -6.63
N THR A 342 -21.44 -10.60 -5.38
CA THR A 342 -21.43 -12.01 -4.98
C THR A 342 -22.73 -12.48 -4.35
N THR A 343 -23.64 -11.57 -4.03
CA THR A 343 -24.98 -11.93 -3.55
C THR A 343 -25.73 -12.74 -4.60
N VAL A 344 -26.12 -13.96 -4.25
CA VAL A 344 -26.85 -14.88 -5.11
C VAL A 344 -28.26 -15.07 -4.58
N GLY A 345 -29.25 -15.10 -5.48
CA GLY A 345 -30.65 -15.36 -5.14
C GLY A 345 -31.53 -14.11 -5.13
N ALA A 346 -32.82 -14.31 -4.87
CA ALA A 346 -33.79 -13.23 -4.82
C ALA A 346 -33.72 -12.50 -3.46
N ALA A 347 -33.96 -11.18 -3.48
CA ALA A 347 -34.14 -10.43 -2.25
C ALA A 347 -35.40 -10.94 -1.50
N PRO A 348 -35.33 -11.13 -0.17
CA PRO A 348 -36.50 -11.52 0.61
C PRO A 348 -37.63 -10.51 0.48
N GLY A 349 -38.88 -10.98 0.53
CA GLY A 349 -40.05 -10.12 0.62
C GLY A 349 -40.12 -9.36 1.95
N GLY A 350 -40.75 -8.19 1.95
CA GLY A 350 -40.98 -7.36 3.13
C GLY A 350 -42.43 -7.44 3.63
N THR A 351 -42.68 -6.89 4.82
CA THR A 351 -44.04 -6.68 5.36
C THR A 351 -44.15 -5.26 5.90
N VAL A 352 -45.24 -4.56 5.58
CA VAL A 352 -45.47 -3.18 6.03
C VAL A 352 -45.31 -3.08 7.55
N GLY A 353 -44.53 -2.10 8.01
CA GLY A 353 -44.27 -1.81 9.43
C GLY A 353 -43.27 -2.74 10.13
N SER A 354 -42.89 -3.87 9.50
CA SER A 354 -41.89 -4.81 10.04
C SER A 354 -40.47 -4.39 9.66
N GLY A 355 -39.49 -4.67 10.52
CA GLY A 355 -38.09 -4.42 10.19
C GLY A 355 -37.64 -5.28 9.01
N TYR A 356 -36.92 -4.67 8.07
CA TYR A 356 -36.35 -5.32 6.89
C TYR A 356 -34.84 -5.16 6.88
N SER A 357 -34.12 -6.20 6.46
CA SER A 357 -32.67 -6.16 6.22
C SER A 357 -32.29 -7.18 5.15
N PHE A 358 -31.56 -6.73 4.13
CA PHE A 358 -31.00 -7.55 3.07
C PHE A 358 -29.66 -6.95 2.62
N ALA A 359 -28.59 -7.73 2.62
CA ALA A 359 -27.26 -7.25 2.26
C ALA A 359 -26.94 -7.60 0.80
N VAL A 360 -26.52 -6.58 0.04
CA VAL A 360 -25.82 -6.78 -1.23
C VAL A 360 -24.32 -6.72 -0.96
N THR A 361 -23.63 -7.80 -1.28
CA THR A 361 -22.20 -8.02 -1.07
C THR A 361 -21.49 -8.09 -2.41
N ALA A 362 -20.30 -7.52 -2.47
CA ALA A 362 -19.41 -7.59 -3.62
C ALA A 362 -17.96 -7.76 -3.17
N ASN A 363 -17.15 -8.36 -4.05
CA ASN A 363 -15.69 -8.43 -3.90
C ASN A 363 -15.04 -7.40 -4.84
N GLY A 364 -13.87 -6.88 -4.48
CA GLY A 364 -13.13 -5.89 -5.27
C GLY A 364 -12.26 -5.00 -4.39
N THR A 365 -11.27 -4.34 -4.99
CA THR A 365 -10.30 -3.47 -4.32
C THR A 365 -10.05 -2.25 -5.22
N PRO A 366 -10.11 -0.99 -4.74
CA PRO A 366 -10.30 -0.51 -3.37
C PRO A 366 -11.70 -0.78 -2.77
N SER A 367 -11.97 -0.22 -1.58
CA SER A 367 -13.27 -0.24 -0.91
C SER A 367 -14.42 0.07 -1.86
N ILE A 368 -15.48 -0.73 -1.77
CA ILE A 368 -16.63 -0.67 -2.66
C ILE A 368 -17.69 0.26 -2.09
N GLN A 369 -18.24 1.12 -2.94
CA GLN A 369 -19.46 1.87 -2.68
C GLN A 369 -20.64 1.29 -3.44
N TYR A 370 -21.77 1.21 -2.74
CA TYR A 370 -23.04 0.70 -3.24
C TYR A 370 -24.03 1.84 -3.46
N ARG A 371 -24.76 1.76 -4.57
CA ARG A 371 -25.87 2.69 -4.86
C ARG A 371 -26.97 2.00 -5.63
N VAL A 372 -28.19 2.49 -5.47
CA VAL A 372 -29.27 2.15 -6.41
C VAL A 372 -29.06 2.95 -7.69
N SER A 373 -28.82 2.26 -8.80
CA SER A 373 -28.49 2.88 -10.09
C SER A 373 -29.68 2.98 -11.04
N SER A 374 -30.71 2.16 -10.84
CA SER A 374 -31.99 2.28 -11.56
C SER A 374 -33.15 1.73 -10.71
N GLY A 375 -34.37 2.23 -10.99
CA GLY A 375 -35.55 1.95 -10.16
C GLY A 375 -35.51 2.70 -8.83
N THR A 376 -36.41 2.34 -7.91
CA THR A 376 -36.40 2.83 -6.52
C THR A 376 -36.56 1.66 -5.56
N LEU A 377 -36.04 1.78 -4.35
CA LEU A 377 -36.35 0.85 -3.27
C LEU A 377 -37.82 1.01 -2.87
N PRO A 378 -38.45 -0.02 -2.27
CA PRO A 378 -39.72 0.15 -1.59
C PRO A 378 -39.69 1.29 -0.55
N ASP A 379 -40.80 1.99 -0.41
CA ASP A 379 -40.96 3.12 0.51
C ASP A 379 -40.57 2.70 1.94
N GLY A 380 -39.71 3.50 2.57
CA GLY A 380 -39.21 3.25 3.92
C GLY A 380 -37.98 2.34 4.02
N LEU A 381 -37.41 1.93 2.87
CA LEU A 381 -36.11 1.24 2.79
C LEU A 381 -35.03 2.15 2.20
N LEU A 382 -33.79 1.99 2.69
CA LEU A 382 -32.60 2.69 2.23
C LEU A 382 -31.45 1.69 2.07
N ILE A 383 -30.53 1.96 1.14
CA ILE A 383 -29.26 1.24 1.03
C ILE A 383 -28.17 2.04 1.74
N ASP A 384 -27.40 1.37 2.58
CA ASP A 384 -26.17 1.92 3.14
C ASP A 384 -25.05 1.86 2.09
N PRO A 385 -24.43 3.00 1.72
CA PRO A 385 -23.49 3.05 0.60
C PRO A 385 -22.16 2.37 0.88
N ASP A 386 -21.77 2.14 2.13
CA ASP A 386 -20.47 1.55 2.47
C ASP A 386 -20.58 0.04 2.71
N SER A 387 -21.71 -0.41 3.27
CA SER A 387 -21.94 -1.82 3.60
C SER A 387 -22.82 -2.57 2.59
N GLY A 388 -23.55 -1.86 1.73
CA GLY A 388 -24.50 -2.45 0.78
C GLY A 388 -25.77 -3.03 1.44
N VAL A 389 -25.98 -2.78 2.74
CA VAL A 389 -27.15 -3.26 3.47
C VAL A 389 -28.37 -2.40 3.15
N ILE A 390 -29.40 -3.03 2.60
CA ILE A 390 -30.73 -2.46 2.40
C ILE A 390 -31.54 -2.71 3.67
N SER A 391 -31.95 -1.65 4.36
CA SER A 391 -32.68 -1.78 5.63
C SER A 391 -33.72 -0.68 5.84
N GLY A 392 -34.63 -0.91 6.78
CA GLY A 392 -35.67 0.03 7.16
C GLY A 392 -36.97 -0.64 7.57
N LYS A 393 -38.08 0.10 7.47
CA LYS A 393 -39.44 -0.41 7.69
C LYS A 393 -40.30 -0.04 6.50
N PRO A 394 -40.73 -1.01 5.69
CA PRO A 394 -41.59 -0.73 4.55
C PRO A 394 -42.89 -0.03 4.98
N THR A 395 -43.34 0.99 4.26
CA THR A 395 -44.56 1.73 4.61
C THR A 395 -45.75 1.44 3.68
N THR A 396 -45.47 0.94 2.47
CA THR A 396 -46.47 0.78 1.41
C THR A 396 -46.48 -0.67 0.90
N VAL A 397 -47.65 -1.19 0.53
CA VAL A 397 -47.77 -2.49 -0.16
C VAL A 397 -47.44 -2.27 -1.63
N GLU A 398 -46.34 -2.83 -2.07
CA GLU A 398 -45.84 -2.64 -3.43
C GLU A 398 -44.85 -3.73 -3.83
N THR A 399 -44.46 -3.75 -5.11
CA THR A 399 -43.37 -4.58 -5.60
C THR A 399 -42.47 -3.72 -6.45
N GLN A 400 -41.24 -3.52 -5.97
CA GLN A 400 -40.27 -2.68 -6.65
C GLN A 400 -39.11 -3.52 -7.19
N THR A 401 -38.75 -3.25 -8.43
CA THR A 401 -37.55 -3.78 -9.08
C THR A 401 -36.54 -2.64 -9.25
N PHE A 402 -35.32 -2.87 -8.79
CA PHE A 402 -34.24 -1.89 -8.81
C PHE A 402 -32.91 -2.57 -9.10
N SER A 403 -31.93 -1.80 -9.57
CA SER A 403 -30.56 -2.27 -9.75
C SER A 403 -29.63 -1.64 -8.73
N VAL A 404 -28.77 -2.46 -8.15
CA VAL A 404 -27.67 -2.02 -7.28
C VAL A 404 -26.39 -2.05 -8.09
N THR A 405 -25.65 -0.95 -8.07
CA THR A 405 -24.29 -0.87 -8.60
C THR A 405 -23.29 -0.86 -7.46
N ALA A 406 -22.33 -1.77 -7.53
CA ALA A 406 -21.11 -1.80 -6.73
C ALA A 406 -19.96 -1.19 -7.56
N SER A 407 -19.34 -0.13 -7.04
CA SER A 407 -18.24 0.59 -7.69
C SER A 407 -17.09 0.82 -6.72
N ASN A 408 -15.84 0.74 -7.19
CA ASN A 408 -14.66 1.13 -6.41
C ASN A 408 -13.70 2.03 -7.24
N GLY A 409 -14.23 2.67 -8.28
CA GLY A 409 -13.43 3.45 -9.24
C GLY A 409 -12.62 2.61 -10.24
N THR A 410 -12.58 1.29 -10.10
CA THR A 410 -11.93 0.37 -11.06
C THR A 410 -12.99 -0.26 -11.97
N ALA A 411 -12.90 0.02 -13.26
CA ALA A 411 -13.85 -0.50 -14.24
C ALA A 411 -13.64 -2.00 -14.53
N PRO A 412 -14.70 -2.76 -14.86
CA PRO A 412 -16.09 -2.34 -14.86
C PRO A 412 -16.72 -2.32 -13.45
N ASP A 413 -17.67 -1.41 -13.23
CA ASP A 413 -18.61 -1.50 -12.10
C ASP A 413 -19.44 -2.79 -12.20
N ALA A 414 -19.78 -3.41 -11.07
CA ALA A 414 -20.72 -4.53 -11.04
C ALA A 414 -22.16 -4.05 -10.84
N VAL A 415 -23.10 -4.63 -11.57
CA VAL A 415 -24.52 -4.28 -11.50
C VAL A 415 -25.36 -5.54 -11.35
N ALA A 416 -26.28 -5.55 -10.38
CA ALA A 416 -27.24 -6.63 -10.18
C ALA A 416 -28.65 -6.07 -9.93
N SER A 417 -29.66 -6.72 -10.50
CA SER A 417 -31.06 -6.34 -10.31
C SER A 417 -31.73 -7.19 -9.24
N TYR A 418 -32.52 -6.55 -8.40
CA TYR A 418 -33.28 -7.18 -7.32
C TYR A 418 -34.74 -6.73 -7.36
N THR A 419 -35.62 -7.59 -6.87
CA THR A 419 -37.05 -7.29 -6.72
C THR A 419 -37.45 -7.57 -5.27
N ILE A 420 -38.06 -6.59 -4.61
CA ILE A 420 -38.63 -6.75 -3.27
C ILE A 420 -40.14 -6.57 -3.37
N ALA A 421 -40.88 -7.61 -2.98
CA ALA A 421 -42.32 -7.55 -2.81
C ALA A 421 -42.66 -7.30 -1.34
N VAL A 422 -43.35 -6.20 -1.05
CA VAL A 422 -43.81 -5.83 0.29
C VAL A 422 -45.29 -6.19 0.43
N ALA A 423 -45.58 -7.11 1.35
CA ALA A 423 -46.95 -7.53 1.67
C ALA A 423 -47.57 -6.67 2.79
N ALA A 424 -48.89 -6.64 2.86
CA ALA A 424 -49.61 -6.05 3.98
C ALA A 424 -49.29 -6.78 5.29
N ALA A 425 -49.24 -6.06 6.41
CA ALA A 425 -49.18 -6.68 7.73
C ALA A 425 -50.41 -7.57 7.95
N VAL A 426 -50.19 -8.83 8.35
CA VAL A 426 -51.30 -9.73 8.69
C VAL A 426 -51.94 -9.23 9.98
N VAL A 427 -53.09 -8.57 9.85
CA VAL A 427 -53.94 -8.24 10.98
C VAL A 427 -54.61 -9.53 11.48
N THR A 428 -54.18 -10.03 12.63
CA THR A 428 -54.95 -11.07 13.33
C THR A 428 -56.23 -10.42 13.83
N PRO A 429 -57.42 -10.95 13.47
CA PRO A 429 -58.67 -10.41 13.99
C PRO A 429 -58.67 -10.51 15.53
N PRO A 430 -59.25 -9.53 16.24
CA PRO A 430 -59.38 -9.61 17.68
C PRO A 430 -60.04 -10.93 18.07
N PRO A 431 -59.62 -11.58 19.18
CA PRO A 431 -60.30 -12.78 19.64
C PRO A 431 -61.79 -12.47 19.80
N THR A 432 -62.64 -13.23 19.11
CA THR A 432 -64.09 -13.11 19.21
C THR A 432 -64.50 -13.47 20.63
N THR A 433 -64.75 -12.47 21.46
CA THR A 433 -65.40 -12.69 22.75
C THR A 433 -66.82 -13.17 22.48
N THR A 434 -67.08 -14.45 22.73
CA THR A 434 -68.42 -15.04 22.65
C THR A 434 -69.28 -14.42 23.76
N PRO A 435 -70.45 -13.82 23.47
CA PRO A 435 -71.35 -13.34 24.51
C PRO A 435 -71.79 -14.50 25.41
N PRO A 436 -71.89 -14.32 26.75
CA PRO A 436 -72.40 -15.38 27.61
C PRO A 436 -73.84 -15.71 27.21
N THR A 437 -74.10 -16.99 26.98
CA THR A 437 -75.43 -17.53 26.71
C THR A 437 -76.33 -17.31 27.93
N SER A 438 -77.43 -16.57 27.76
CA SER A 438 -78.47 -16.52 28.79
C SER A 438 -79.22 -17.85 28.81
N THR A 439 -78.96 -18.68 29.81
CA THR A 439 -79.82 -19.83 30.11
C THR A 439 -81.09 -19.34 30.78
N THR A 440 -82.22 -19.49 30.08
CA THR A 440 -83.55 -19.42 30.69
C THR A 440 -83.81 -20.68 31.51
N ASP A 441 -83.96 -20.53 32.82
CA ASP A 441 -84.37 -21.59 33.75
C ASP A 441 -85.87 -21.47 34.06
N PRO A 442 -86.69 -22.53 33.91
CA PRO A 442 -88.11 -22.49 34.29
C PRO A 442 -88.35 -23.05 35.70
N THR A 443 -89.04 -22.22 36.51
CA THR A 443 -89.96 -22.57 37.62
C THR A 443 -89.42 -23.41 38.81
N ASN A 444 -89.56 -22.93 40.06
CA ASN A 444 -90.79 -23.07 40.85
C ASN A 444 -90.59 -22.71 42.35
N THR A 445 -91.48 -21.85 42.84
CA THR A 445 -92.09 -21.71 44.18
C THR A 445 -91.33 -21.84 45.52
N THR A 446 -91.71 -20.85 46.36
CA THR A 446 -92.04 -20.86 47.81
C THR A 446 -90.93 -20.77 48.85
N GLY A 447 -90.95 -19.65 49.58
CA GLY A 447 -91.01 -19.69 51.04
C GLY A 447 -89.96 -18.87 51.78
N GLY A 448 -90.41 -17.78 52.42
CA GLY A 448 -89.96 -17.49 53.79
C GLY A 448 -88.89 -16.42 54.01
N THR A 449 -89.39 -15.22 54.34
CA THR A 449 -89.04 -14.41 55.54
C THR A 449 -87.59 -13.98 55.85
N GLY A 450 -87.45 -12.67 56.10
CA GLY A 450 -86.44 -12.07 57.01
C GLY A 450 -85.39 -11.22 56.29
N SER A 451 -85.51 -9.89 56.25
CA SER A 451 -85.16 -8.91 57.30
C SER A 451 -83.68 -8.48 57.28
N GLY A 452 -83.46 -7.15 57.22
CA GLY A 452 -82.23 -6.45 57.66
C GLY A 452 -81.24 -6.16 56.53
N SER A 453 -81.16 -4.96 55.95
CA SER A 453 -80.73 -3.64 56.49
C SER A 453 -79.22 -3.38 56.38
N ALA A 454 -78.91 -2.26 55.70
CA ALA A 454 -77.73 -1.39 55.79
C ALA A 454 -76.35 -1.99 55.42
N GLY A 455 -75.43 -1.29 54.75
CA GLY A 455 -75.32 0.11 54.38
C GLY A 455 -73.83 0.49 54.30
N SER A 456 -73.53 1.58 53.57
CA SER A 456 -72.26 2.34 53.47
C SER A 456 -71.05 1.63 52.82
N GLY A 457 -70.32 2.22 51.86
CA GLY A 457 -69.51 3.46 51.94
C GLY A 457 -68.05 3.04 52.23
N SER A 458 -66.95 3.60 51.74
CA SER A 458 -66.60 4.86 51.08
C SER A 458 -65.12 4.81 50.68
N SER A 459 -64.76 5.62 49.68
CA SER A 459 -63.51 6.34 49.33
C SER A 459 -62.13 6.16 50.01
N GLY A 460 -61.10 6.59 49.25
CA GLY A 460 -59.81 7.15 49.70
C GLY A 460 -58.64 6.60 48.88
N GLY A 461 -57.66 7.34 48.33
CA GLY A 461 -57.24 8.75 48.39
C GLY A 461 -55.82 8.82 47.76
N GLY A 462 -55.45 9.97 47.16
CA GLY A 462 -54.18 10.16 46.42
C GLY A 462 -53.09 10.96 47.15
N SER A 463 -51.94 11.15 46.49
CA SER A 463 -50.88 12.19 46.64
C SER A 463 -49.64 11.69 45.86
N GLY A 464 -48.85 12.42 45.06
CA GLY A 464 -48.75 13.86 44.76
C GLY A 464 -47.55 14.51 45.44
N SER A 465 -46.41 14.69 44.74
CA SER A 465 -45.50 15.84 44.92
C SER A 465 -44.54 16.04 43.73
N GLN A 466 -44.36 17.32 43.36
CA GLN A 466 -43.54 17.91 42.30
C GLN A 466 -42.30 18.63 42.88
N SER A 467 -41.28 18.88 42.03
CA SER A 467 -40.58 20.18 41.86
C SER A 467 -39.51 20.03 40.74
N HIS A 468 -39.58 20.69 39.56
CA HIS A 468 -39.27 22.10 39.20
C HIS A 468 -37.78 22.47 39.42
N LEU A 469 -36.94 23.05 38.53
CA LEU A 469 -37.00 23.91 37.30
C LEU A 469 -35.62 23.79 36.56
N ALA A 470 -35.51 23.69 35.21
CA ALA A 470 -35.26 24.75 34.19
C ALA A 470 -33.99 25.62 34.43
N SER A 471 -33.21 26.14 33.47
CA SER A 471 -33.00 26.08 32.00
C SER A 471 -32.02 27.24 31.67
N THR A 472 -31.40 27.22 30.48
CA THR A 472 -30.67 28.30 29.77
C THR A 472 -29.25 28.62 30.27
N GLY A 473 -28.26 28.97 29.45
CA GLY A 473 -28.23 29.38 28.04
C GLY A 473 -26.80 29.73 27.61
N VAL A 474 -26.66 30.01 26.32
CA VAL A 474 -25.48 29.99 25.43
C VAL A 474 -24.59 31.25 25.52
N ASN A 475 -23.35 31.12 25.01
CA ASN A 475 -22.51 32.06 24.21
C ASN A 475 -21.06 32.00 24.75
N GLY A 476 -19.99 31.74 24.01
CA GLY A 476 -19.69 31.95 22.60
C GLY A 476 -18.60 33.01 22.52
N GLU A 477 -17.37 32.66 22.10
CA GLU A 477 -16.36 33.63 21.65
C GLU A 477 -15.28 32.96 20.78
N ASN A 478 -15.18 33.47 19.54
CA ASN A 478 -14.06 33.30 18.62
C ASN A 478 -13.12 34.50 18.79
N THR A 479 -11.80 34.28 18.70
CA THR A 479 -10.78 35.30 18.33
C THR A 479 -9.59 34.52 17.75
N GLU A 480 -9.41 34.54 16.43
CA GLU A 480 -8.61 35.48 15.61
C GLU A 480 -7.10 35.17 15.50
N LEU A 481 -6.65 35.24 14.24
CA LEU A 481 -5.29 35.07 13.71
C LEU A 481 -4.25 35.96 14.40
N THR A 482 -3.04 35.44 14.56
CA THR A 482 -1.84 36.22 14.24
C THR A 482 -0.80 35.36 13.52
N ALA A 483 -0.54 35.74 12.26
CA ALA A 483 0.64 35.33 11.52
C ALA A 483 1.88 36.01 12.11
N SER A 484 2.99 35.28 12.23
CA SER A 484 4.32 35.88 12.39
C SER A 484 5.22 35.42 11.27
N LEU A 485 5.52 36.39 10.41
CA LEU A 485 6.51 36.35 9.35
C LEU A 485 7.89 36.55 9.98
N ALA A 486 8.78 35.56 9.88
CA ALA A 486 10.21 35.75 10.13
C ALA A 486 11.00 35.26 8.92
N LEU A 487 11.34 36.23 8.06
CA LEU A 487 12.33 36.12 7.00
C LEU A 487 13.72 36.14 7.64
N LEU A 488 14.50 35.06 7.49
CA LEU A 488 15.96 35.19 7.52
C LEU A 488 16.60 34.30 6.46
N VAL A 489 17.39 34.98 5.64
CA VAL A 489 18.22 34.52 4.53
C VAL A 489 19.28 33.53 5.01
N MET A 490 19.40 32.37 4.35
CA MET A 490 20.69 31.72 4.12
C MET A 490 20.74 31.15 2.70
N LEU A 491 21.36 31.94 1.82
CA LEU A 491 21.98 31.48 0.58
C LEU A 491 23.19 30.59 0.92
N GLY A 492 23.34 29.43 0.25
CA GLY A 492 24.68 28.84 0.05
C GLY A 492 24.74 27.32 -0.05
N GLY A 493 25.00 26.83 -1.28
CA GLY A 493 25.43 25.46 -1.58
C GLY A 493 24.26 24.53 -1.89
N VAL A 494 24.09 23.94 -3.07
CA VAL A 494 25.09 23.17 -3.82
C VAL A 494 24.87 23.38 -5.33
N ALA A 495 25.64 24.30 -5.91
CA ALA A 495 25.94 24.32 -7.34
C ALA A 495 27.38 23.79 -7.48
N ALA A 496 27.56 22.48 -7.40
CA ALA A 496 28.87 21.86 -7.50
C ALA A 496 28.87 20.46 -8.14
N VAL A 497 28.05 20.22 -9.17
CA VAL A 497 28.21 19.02 -10.03
C VAL A 497 28.17 19.34 -11.54
N LEU A 498 27.70 20.51 -11.96
CA LEU A 498 27.69 20.90 -13.39
C LEU A 498 28.94 21.68 -13.86
N GLY A 499 29.95 21.83 -12.99
CA GLY A 499 31.18 22.59 -13.28
C GLY A 499 32.33 21.81 -13.93
N ARG A 500 32.27 20.46 -13.98
CA ARG A 500 33.39 19.64 -14.48
C ARG A 500 33.30 19.21 -15.95
N GLN A 501 32.17 19.41 -16.63
CA GLN A 501 32.02 19.01 -18.04
C GLN A 501 32.43 20.05 -19.09
N ARG A 502 32.85 21.28 -18.71
CA ARG A 502 33.26 22.31 -19.68
C ARG A 502 34.77 22.52 -19.85
N ARG A 503 35.64 21.72 -19.19
CA ARG A 503 37.10 21.85 -19.33
C ARG A 503 37.80 20.76 -20.15
N THR A 504 37.10 19.69 -20.54
CA THR A 504 37.65 18.65 -21.43
C THR A 504 37.30 18.88 -22.91
N ALA A 505 36.20 19.56 -23.24
CA ALA A 505 35.82 19.82 -24.63
C ALA A 505 36.60 20.96 -25.35
N ARG A 506 37.52 21.66 -24.66
CA ARG A 506 38.34 22.73 -25.26
C ARG A 506 39.80 22.36 -25.53
N ARG A 507 40.21 21.13 -25.23
CA ARG A 507 41.58 20.66 -25.48
C ARG A 507 41.74 19.86 -26.79
N ASP A 508 40.65 19.33 -27.34
CA ASP A 508 40.71 18.51 -28.57
C ASP A 508 40.47 19.28 -29.88
N GLN A 509 40.10 20.56 -29.82
CA GLN A 509 39.96 21.42 -31.02
C GLN A 509 41.24 22.18 -31.42
N ARG A 510 42.38 21.90 -30.79
CA ARG A 510 43.66 22.57 -31.07
C ARG A 510 44.79 21.65 -31.55
N ALA A 511 44.47 20.39 -31.88
CA ALA A 511 45.44 19.40 -32.36
C ALA A 511 45.31 19.07 -33.87
N ASP A 512 44.45 19.76 -34.62
CA ASP A 512 44.21 19.44 -36.05
C ASP A 512 44.41 20.63 -37.01
N ARG A 513 45.30 21.57 -36.64
CA ARG A 513 45.90 22.55 -37.55
C ARG A 513 47.33 22.86 -37.10
N GLY A 514 48.29 22.15 -37.68
CA GLY A 514 49.73 22.34 -37.52
C GLY A 514 50.48 21.38 -38.41
#